data_AF-A0AAN1VYW3-F1
#
_entry.id   AF-A0AAN1VYW3-F1
#
_cell.length_a   1.000
_cell.length_b   1.000
_cell.length_c   1.000
_cell.angle_alpha   90.00
_cell.angle_beta   90.00
_cell.angle_gamma   90.00
#
_symmetry.space_group_name_H-M   'P 1'
#
loop_
_entity.id
_entity.type
_entity.pdbx_description
1 polymer ?
#
loop_
_entity_poly.entity_id
_entity_poly.type
_entity_poly.pdbx_seq_one_letter_code
_entity_poly.pdbx_strand_id
1 'polypeptide(L)'
;MTFQDTGLRMRDTEYGRQRPVSCIPYPVSSKGFTLIELVVVIIIVMVMMGLFLDRARFYQEQAEKTAMEQVAGAIQSALIMQYGQILTRGKQFDVAALAEDNPMNWLQKKPHNYAGEFYDPAPSSVESGNWVFDLKSRDLIYVVHNANYFKPGKDGNKWIRFHVVVNTEPLRPGAQPELTGLLFDPVEPYSWF
;
A
#
# COMPACT_ATOMS: atom_id res chain seq x y z
N MET A 1 36.74 75.60 -78.98
CA MET A 1 37.69 75.50 -77.85
C MET A 1 37.00 74.72 -76.74
N THR A 2 37.52 73.51 -76.54
CA THR A 2 37.70 72.72 -75.31
C THR A 2 36.88 73.03 -74.05
N PHE A 3 36.41 71.93 -73.42
CA PHE A 3 36.36 71.60 -71.98
C PHE A 3 34.96 71.10 -71.58
N GLN A 4 34.70 69.78 -71.54
CA GLN A 4 34.97 68.80 -70.47
C GLN A 4 34.16 69.04 -69.18
N ASP A 5 33.66 67.94 -68.62
CA ASP A 5 32.91 67.79 -67.36
C ASP A 5 31.39 68.14 -67.45
N THR A 6 30.44 67.34 -66.98
CA THR A 6 30.44 66.47 -65.81
C THR A 6 29.52 65.27 -66.05
N GLY A 7 30.02 64.07 -65.76
CA GLY A 7 29.24 62.85 -65.79
C GLY A 7 28.22 62.79 -64.65
N LEU A 8 26.96 62.53 -64.98
CA LEU A 8 26.05 61.82 -64.10
C LEU A 8 25.31 60.76 -64.91
N ARG A 9 25.92 59.58 -64.97
CA ARG A 9 25.43 58.41 -65.68
C ARG A 9 24.29 57.81 -64.86
N MET A 10 23.06 58.14 -65.23
CA MET A 10 21.86 57.39 -64.86
C MET A 10 21.81 56.12 -65.73
N ARG A 11 22.07 54.95 -65.14
CA ARG A 11 21.97 53.57 -65.68
C ARG A 11 22.43 52.64 -64.54
N ASP A 12 21.82 51.54 -64.17
CA ASP A 12 20.73 50.75 -64.71
C ASP A 12 20.09 49.99 -63.53
N THR A 13 18.80 49.72 -63.68
CA THR A 13 18.05 48.69 -62.96
C THR A 13 18.78 47.35 -62.94
N GLU A 14 19.25 46.89 -61.78
CA GLU A 14 19.57 45.47 -61.58
C GLU A 14 18.40 44.77 -60.90
N TYR A 15 17.46 44.34 -61.74
CA TYR A 15 16.54 43.26 -61.46
C TYR A 15 17.32 41.93 -61.54
N GLY A 16 17.20 41.10 -60.50
CA GLY A 16 17.35 39.65 -60.63
C GLY A 16 18.76 39.07 -60.56
N ARG A 17 19.14 38.63 -59.36
CA ARG A 17 19.86 37.35 -59.21
C ARG A 17 19.51 36.70 -57.87
N GLN A 18 18.32 36.09 -57.81
CA GLN A 18 18.05 35.03 -56.84
C GLN A 18 19.13 33.96 -57.03
N ARG A 19 20.03 33.86 -56.06
CA ARG A 19 20.96 32.73 -55.99
C ARG A 19 20.12 31.47 -55.73
N PRO A 20 20.32 30.36 -56.46
CA PRO A 20 19.70 29.12 -56.04
C PRO A 20 20.23 28.80 -54.64
N VAL A 21 19.34 28.76 -53.66
CA VAL A 21 19.63 28.18 -52.35
C VAL A 21 19.86 26.71 -52.65
N SER A 22 21.12 26.30 -52.76
CA SER A 22 21.49 24.91 -52.88
C SER A 22 21.04 24.21 -51.60
N CYS A 23 19.84 23.65 -51.61
CA CYS A 23 19.42 22.67 -50.63
C CYS A 23 20.38 21.49 -50.78
N ILE A 24 21.40 21.43 -49.93
CA ILE A 24 22.18 20.21 -49.74
C ILE A 24 21.17 19.22 -49.13
N PRO A 25 20.78 18.15 -49.84
CA PRO A 25 19.95 17.14 -49.24
C PRO A 25 20.83 16.45 -48.19
N TYR A 26 20.63 16.78 -46.92
CA TYR A 26 21.16 15.97 -45.84
C TYR A 26 20.47 14.61 -45.94
N PRO A 27 21.18 13.51 -46.21
CA PRO A 27 20.56 12.21 -46.15
C PRO A 27 20.18 11.99 -44.68
N VAL A 28 18.89 12.12 -44.38
CA VAL A 28 18.34 11.64 -43.12
C VAL A 28 18.41 10.12 -43.21
N SER A 29 19.53 9.57 -42.73
CA SER A 29 19.69 8.13 -42.58
C SER A 29 18.69 7.70 -41.50
N SER A 30 17.51 7.26 -41.93
CA SER A 30 16.61 6.47 -41.10
C SER A 30 17.31 5.13 -40.84
N LYS A 31 18.16 5.09 -39.82
CA LYS A 31 18.72 3.85 -39.32
C LYS A 31 17.56 3.05 -38.74
N GLY A 32 17.03 2.12 -39.54
CA GLY A 32 16.09 1.12 -39.06
C GLY A 32 16.70 0.36 -37.89
N PHE A 33 15.88 0.07 -36.90
CA PHE A 33 16.28 -0.61 -35.68
C PHE A 33 16.99 -1.93 -36.01
N THR A 34 18.23 -2.10 -35.56
CA THR A 34 18.98 -3.33 -35.85
C THR A 34 18.48 -4.45 -34.93
N LEU A 35 18.45 -5.70 -35.43
CA LEU A 35 18.00 -6.85 -34.62
C LEU A 35 18.85 -7.01 -33.34
N ILE A 36 20.14 -6.68 -33.41
CA ILE A 36 21.06 -6.71 -32.25
C ILE A 36 20.67 -5.65 -31.22
N GLU A 37 20.32 -4.44 -31.65
CA GLU A 37 19.87 -3.37 -30.75
C GLU A 37 18.58 -3.77 -30.02
N LEU A 38 17.63 -4.42 -30.71
CA LEU A 38 16.44 -5.00 -30.08
C LEU A 38 16.80 -6.00 -28.98
N VAL A 39 17.71 -6.93 -29.29
CA VAL A 39 18.12 -7.98 -28.35
C VAL A 39 18.79 -7.37 -27.12
N VAL A 40 19.68 -6.39 -27.29
CA VAL A 40 20.33 -5.70 -26.16
C VAL A 40 19.30 -4.97 -25.29
N VAL A 41 18.35 -4.25 -25.90
CA VAL A 41 17.28 -3.57 -25.16
C VAL A 41 16.41 -4.56 -24.39
N ILE A 42 16.02 -5.69 -25.00
CA ILE A 42 15.25 -6.75 -24.33
C ILE A 42 16.01 -7.29 -23.12
N ILE A 43 17.32 -7.55 -23.25
CA ILE A 43 18.14 -8.03 -22.13
C ILE A 43 18.15 -7.00 -20.98
N ILE A 44 18.35 -5.72 -21.30
CA ILE A 44 18.33 -4.64 -20.29
C ILE A 44 16.96 -4.57 -19.60
N VAL A 45 15.86 -4.62 -20.37
CA VAL A 45 14.49 -4.62 -19.83
C VAL A 45 14.24 -5.84 -18.95
N MET A 46 14.70 -7.04 -19.34
CA MET A 46 14.55 -8.25 -18.53
C MET A 46 15.30 -8.14 -17.20
N VAL A 47 16.53 -7.62 -17.20
CA VAL A 47 17.31 -7.41 -15.97
C VAL A 47 16.62 -6.39 -15.06
N MET A 48 16.17 -5.26 -15.61
CA MET A 48 15.42 -4.26 -14.83
C MET A 48 14.11 -4.84 -14.28
N MET A 49 13.38 -5.61 -15.09
CA MET A 49 12.12 -6.22 -14.68
C MET A 49 12.31 -7.23 -13.55
N GLY A 50 13.38 -8.04 -13.61
CA GLY A 50 13.73 -8.98 -12.55
C GLY A 50 13.96 -8.28 -11.20
N LEU A 51 14.77 -7.20 -11.21
CA LEU A 51 15.03 -6.39 -10.01
C LEU A 51 13.77 -5.68 -9.50
N PHE A 52 12.95 -5.16 -10.41
CA PHE A 52 11.71 -4.49 -10.07
C PHE A 52 10.72 -5.44 -9.38
N LEU A 53 10.55 -6.65 -9.90
CA LEU A 53 9.62 -7.64 -9.35
C LEU A 53 10.02 -8.09 -7.94
N ASP A 54 11.32 -8.31 -7.70
CA ASP A 54 11.84 -8.65 -6.37
C ASP A 54 11.49 -7.56 -5.35
N ARG A 55 11.80 -6.31 -5.69
CA ARG A 55 11.54 -5.17 -4.83
C ARG A 55 10.04 -4.89 -4.66
N ALA A 56 9.24 -5.08 -5.72
CA ALA A 56 7.80 -4.90 -5.68
C ALA A 56 7.14 -5.86 -4.69
N ARG A 57 7.53 -7.14 -4.66
CA ARG A 57 7.02 -8.12 -3.68
C ARG A 57 7.33 -7.72 -2.24
N PHE A 58 8.55 -7.25 -1.99
CA PHE A 58 8.94 -6.76 -0.66
C PHE A 58 8.11 -5.56 -0.20
N TYR A 59 7.77 -4.64 -1.11
CA TYR A 59 6.89 -3.52 -0.78
C TYR A 59 5.43 -3.94 -0.60
N GLN A 60 4.95 -4.94 -1.36
CA GLN A 60 3.60 -5.47 -1.17
C GLN A 60 3.40 -6.07 0.22
N GLU A 61 4.38 -6.83 0.73
CA GLU A 61 4.31 -7.39 2.09
C GLU A 61 4.32 -6.32 3.19
N GLN A 62 5.15 -5.30 3.05
CA GLN A 62 5.14 -4.18 4.00
C GLN A 62 3.83 -3.40 3.94
N ALA A 63 3.27 -3.19 2.75
CA ALA A 63 1.98 -2.52 2.61
C ALA A 63 0.85 -3.33 3.25
N GLU A 64 0.89 -4.66 3.11
CA GLU A 64 -0.07 -5.57 3.76
C GLU A 64 0.03 -5.46 5.30
N LYS A 65 1.24 -5.53 5.84
CA LYS A 65 1.49 -5.34 7.28
C LYS A 65 0.97 -4.00 7.79
N THR A 66 1.32 -2.90 7.11
CA THR A 66 0.88 -1.56 7.50
C THR A 66 -0.64 -1.40 7.41
N ALA A 67 -1.28 -1.96 6.38
CA ALA A 67 -2.74 -1.94 6.26
C ALA A 67 -3.41 -2.74 7.39
N MET A 68 -2.85 -3.88 7.76
CA MET A 68 -3.33 -4.68 8.88
C MET A 68 -3.19 -3.92 10.21
N GLU A 69 -2.02 -3.35 10.49
CA GLU A 69 -1.76 -2.56 11.69
C GLU A 69 -2.66 -1.33 11.78
N GLN A 70 -2.96 -0.67 10.66
CA GLN A 70 -3.89 0.45 10.60
C GLN A 70 -5.31 0.04 11.04
N VAL A 71 -5.80 -1.12 10.58
CA VAL A 71 -7.11 -1.64 11.00
C VAL A 71 -7.09 -2.01 12.48
N ALA A 72 -6.04 -2.68 12.96
CA ALA A 72 -5.89 -3.02 14.37
C ALA A 72 -5.89 -1.76 15.27
N GLY A 73 -5.14 -0.71 14.90
CA GLY A 73 -5.12 0.56 15.63
C GLY A 73 -6.46 1.30 15.59
N ALA A 74 -7.20 1.23 14.48
CA ALA A 74 -8.55 1.77 14.39
C ALA A 74 -9.52 1.04 15.33
N ILE A 75 -9.42 -0.29 15.41
CA ILE A 75 -10.20 -1.12 16.33
C ILE A 75 -9.87 -0.77 17.78
N GLN A 76 -8.58 -0.66 18.13
CA GLN A 76 -8.15 -0.26 19.47
C GLN A 76 -8.69 1.12 19.86
N SER A 77 -8.66 2.08 18.94
CA SER A 77 -9.23 3.42 19.17
C SER A 77 -10.74 3.37 19.42
N ALA A 78 -11.47 2.56 18.63
CA ALA A 78 -12.91 2.37 18.81
C ALA A 78 -13.23 1.68 20.15
N LEU A 79 -12.43 0.69 20.55
CA LEU A 79 -12.54 -0.02 21.83
C LEU A 79 -12.38 0.92 23.02
N ILE A 80 -11.37 1.80 23.01
CA ILE A 80 -11.16 2.82 24.06
C ILE A 80 -12.36 3.77 24.15
N MET A 81 -12.92 4.18 23.00
CA MET A 81 -14.08 5.06 22.96
C MET A 81 -15.34 4.38 23.53
N GLN A 82 -15.59 3.13 23.16
CA GLN A 82 -16.69 2.33 23.71
C GLN A 82 -16.54 2.12 25.21
N TYR A 83 -15.33 1.80 25.66
CA TYR A 83 -15.04 1.64 27.09
C TYR A 83 -15.31 2.93 27.89
N GLY A 84 -14.88 4.09 27.39
CA GLY A 84 -15.19 5.38 28.01
C GLY A 84 -16.70 5.65 28.11
N GLN A 85 -17.48 5.27 27.09
CA GLN A 85 -18.94 5.38 27.14
C GLN A 85 -19.57 4.46 28.19
N ILE A 86 -19.03 3.25 28.36
CA ILE A 86 -19.52 2.30 29.37
C ILE A 86 -19.20 2.78 30.79
N LEU A 87 -17.98 3.30 31.02
CA LEU A 87 -17.57 3.87 32.30
C LEU A 87 -18.46 5.05 32.71
N THR A 88 -18.77 5.96 31.77
CA THR A 88 -19.65 7.10 32.05
C THR A 88 -21.10 6.69 32.34
N ARG A 89 -21.57 5.53 31.82
CA ARG A 89 -22.87 4.94 32.17
C ARG A 89 -22.87 4.12 33.46
N GLY A 90 -21.70 3.83 34.04
CA GLY A 90 -21.57 3.07 35.29
C GLY A 90 -21.92 1.57 35.18
N LYS A 91 -21.92 1.00 33.97
CA LYS A 91 -22.30 -0.40 33.74
C LYS A 91 -21.07 -1.30 33.54
N GLN A 92 -20.48 -1.78 34.62
CA GLN A 92 -19.33 -2.71 34.55
C GLN A 92 -19.64 -4.00 33.78
N PHE A 93 -20.91 -4.45 33.77
CA PHE A 93 -21.35 -5.64 33.03
C PHE A 93 -21.26 -5.49 31.50
N ASP A 94 -21.34 -4.26 30.97
CA ASP A 94 -21.26 -4.01 29.52
C ASP A 94 -19.82 -4.22 28.99
N VAL A 95 -18.81 -4.16 29.87
CA VAL A 95 -17.41 -4.34 29.45
C VAL A 95 -17.12 -5.79 29.07
N ALA A 96 -17.70 -6.75 29.78
CA ALA A 96 -17.61 -8.17 29.41
C ALA A 96 -18.30 -8.45 28.08
N ALA A 97 -19.46 -7.82 27.83
CA ALA A 97 -20.17 -7.93 26.55
C ALA A 97 -19.34 -7.37 25.37
N LEU A 98 -18.49 -6.37 25.63
CA LEU A 98 -17.57 -5.81 24.63
C LEU A 98 -16.45 -6.79 24.24
N ALA A 99 -16.03 -7.69 25.13
CA ALA A 99 -15.10 -8.77 24.77
C ALA A 99 -15.79 -9.89 23.96
N GLU A 100 -17.13 -9.98 24.03
CA GLU A 100 -17.92 -10.96 23.29
C GLU A 100 -18.38 -10.48 21.91
N ASP A 101 -18.45 -9.17 21.71
CA ASP A 101 -18.92 -8.56 20.48
C ASP A 101 -17.82 -8.51 19.41
N ASN A 102 -18.23 -8.49 18.16
CA ASN A 102 -17.31 -8.45 17.03
C ASN A 102 -16.66 -7.05 16.93
N PRO A 103 -15.32 -6.93 17.03
CA PRO A 103 -14.63 -5.64 17.03
C PRO A 103 -14.86 -4.82 15.75
N MET A 104 -15.20 -5.47 14.63
CA MET A 104 -15.53 -4.80 13.37
C MET A 104 -16.85 -4.03 13.42
N ASN A 105 -17.74 -4.33 14.38
CA ASN A 105 -18.99 -3.59 14.57
C ASN A 105 -18.79 -2.23 15.23
N TRP A 106 -17.65 -2.01 15.89
CA TRP A 106 -17.33 -0.72 16.52
C TRP A 106 -16.76 0.29 15.52
N LEU A 107 -16.30 -0.17 14.37
CA LEU A 107 -15.81 0.70 13.31
C LEU A 107 -16.98 1.33 12.57
N GLN A 108 -16.92 2.65 12.38
CA GLN A 108 -17.93 3.38 11.59
C GLN A 108 -18.03 2.87 10.14
N LYS A 109 -16.91 2.40 9.59
CA LYS A 109 -16.82 1.80 8.26
C LYS A 109 -16.03 0.51 8.36
N LYS A 110 -16.67 -0.62 8.05
CA LYS A 110 -15.99 -1.90 7.93
C LYS A 110 -15.00 -1.86 6.76
N PRO A 111 -13.79 -2.40 6.93
CA PRO A 111 -12.81 -2.39 5.85
C PRO A 111 -13.28 -3.30 4.72
N HIS A 112 -12.89 -2.99 3.48
CA HIS A 112 -13.39 -3.71 2.28
C HIS A 112 -12.99 -5.19 2.26
N ASN A 113 -11.92 -5.54 2.98
CA ASN A 113 -11.34 -6.85 3.06
C ASN A 113 -11.87 -7.59 4.30
N TYR A 114 -13.07 -7.25 4.76
CA TYR A 114 -13.75 -8.00 5.80
C TYR A 114 -14.67 -9.05 5.15
N ALA A 115 -14.32 -10.31 5.30
CA ALA A 115 -15.06 -11.44 4.74
C ALA A 115 -16.34 -11.76 5.50
N GLY A 116 -16.44 -11.33 6.78
CA GLY A 116 -17.60 -11.58 7.62
C GLY A 116 -17.31 -12.41 8.86
N GLU A 117 -18.38 -12.97 9.42
CA GLU A 117 -18.36 -13.82 10.61
C GLU A 117 -18.48 -15.27 10.17
N PHE A 118 -17.59 -16.12 10.66
CA PHE A 118 -17.52 -17.54 10.33
C PHE A 118 -17.48 -18.36 11.62
N TYR A 119 -18.00 -19.58 11.57
CA TYR A 119 -17.92 -20.51 12.68
C TYR A 119 -16.77 -21.50 12.43
N ASP A 120 -15.71 -21.44 13.23
CA ASP A 120 -14.51 -22.29 13.10
C ASP A 120 -13.89 -22.24 11.69
N PRO A 121 -13.48 -21.05 11.21
CA PRO A 121 -12.96 -20.90 9.85
C PRO A 121 -11.68 -21.70 9.65
N ALA A 122 -11.58 -22.40 8.52
CA ALA A 122 -10.36 -23.06 8.11
C ALA A 122 -9.44 -22.06 7.38
N PRO A 123 -8.11 -22.23 7.39
CA PRO A 123 -7.20 -21.34 6.68
C PRO A 123 -7.49 -21.22 5.17
N SER A 124 -8.10 -22.26 4.58
CA SER A 124 -8.46 -22.33 3.16
C SER A 124 -9.88 -21.86 2.84
N SER A 125 -10.73 -21.62 3.84
CA SER A 125 -12.12 -21.22 3.60
C SER A 125 -12.29 -19.74 3.30
N VAL A 126 -11.22 -18.96 3.44
CA VAL A 126 -11.23 -17.50 3.30
C VAL A 126 -10.11 -17.11 2.35
N GLU A 127 -10.43 -16.21 1.42
CA GLU A 127 -9.43 -15.61 0.55
C GLU A 127 -8.40 -14.83 1.37
N SER A 128 -7.14 -15.03 1.03
CA SER A 128 -6.02 -14.38 1.70
C SER A 128 -6.01 -12.86 1.48
N GLY A 129 -5.58 -12.09 2.48
CA GLY A 129 -5.66 -10.63 2.54
C GLY A 129 -6.91 -10.12 3.26
N ASN A 130 -7.79 -11.02 3.71
CA ASN A 130 -9.06 -10.70 4.34
C ASN A 130 -9.09 -10.97 5.86
N TRP A 131 -9.90 -10.16 6.53
CA TRP A 131 -10.28 -10.25 7.93
C TRP A 131 -11.53 -11.10 8.11
N VAL A 132 -11.52 -11.94 9.14
CA VAL A 132 -12.57 -12.91 9.45
C VAL A 132 -12.77 -12.92 10.95
N PHE A 133 -14.02 -12.88 11.40
CA PHE A 133 -14.31 -13.07 12.81
C PHE A 133 -14.75 -14.51 13.07
N ASP A 134 -14.06 -15.22 13.96
CA ASP A 134 -14.45 -16.57 14.39
C ASP A 134 -15.48 -16.49 15.52
N LEU A 135 -16.69 -16.96 15.27
CA LEU A 135 -17.79 -17.01 16.23
C LEU A 135 -17.55 -18.00 17.38
N LYS A 136 -16.69 -19.00 17.18
CA LYS A 136 -16.41 -20.03 18.20
C LYS A 136 -15.43 -19.52 19.25
N SER A 137 -14.30 -18.98 18.81
CA SER A 137 -13.24 -18.48 19.70
C SER A 137 -13.40 -16.99 20.03
N ARG A 138 -14.26 -16.28 19.29
CA ARG A 138 -14.41 -14.81 19.28
C ARG A 138 -13.11 -14.08 18.93
N ASP A 139 -12.30 -14.74 18.11
CA ASP A 139 -11.04 -14.21 17.61
C ASP A 139 -11.25 -13.53 16.28
N LEU A 140 -10.56 -12.42 16.09
CA LEU A 140 -10.48 -11.72 14.82
C LEU A 140 -9.23 -12.17 14.08
N ILE A 141 -9.41 -12.86 12.98
CA ILE A 141 -8.37 -13.55 12.23
C ILE A 141 -8.07 -12.76 10.95
N TYR A 142 -6.82 -12.40 10.75
CA TYR A 142 -6.32 -11.90 9.46
C TYR A 142 -5.63 -13.03 8.69
N VAL A 143 -6.10 -13.33 7.49
CA VAL A 143 -5.47 -14.33 6.61
C VAL A 143 -4.43 -13.62 5.76
N VAL A 144 -3.16 -14.01 5.88
CA VAL A 144 -2.05 -13.34 5.19
C VAL A 144 -2.00 -13.75 3.70
N HIS A 145 -1.95 -12.77 2.80
CA HIS A 145 -1.81 -12.94 1.36
C HIS A 145 -0.37 -13.26 0.96
N ASN A 146 0.56 -12.38 1.31
CA ASN A 146 1.97 -12.56 0.97
C ASN A 146 2.76 -13.05 2.19
N ALA A 147 3.04 -14.35 2.20
CA ALA A 147 3.74 -15.01 3.30
C ALA A 147 5.21 -15.34 2.98
N ASN A 148 5.91 -14.59 2.09
CA ASN A 148 7.30 -14.94 1.78
C ASN A 148 8.24 -14.64 2.96
N TYR A 149 7.98 -13.58 3.72
CA TYR A 149 8.73 -13.26 4.96
C TYR A 149 7.93 -13.45 6.25
N PHE A 150 6.65 -13.83 6.16
CA PHE A 150 5.81 -14.09 7.33
C PHE A 150 6.18 -15.40 8.00
N LYS A 151 6.60 -15.35 9.28
CA LYS A 151 6.76 -16.55 10.09
C LYS A 151 5.43 -16.82 10.81
N PRO A 152 4.72 -17.91 10.46
CA PRO A 152 3.48 -18.24 11.12
C PRO A 152 3.71 -18.50 12.60
N GLY A 153 2.64 -18.29 13.39
CA GLY A 153 2.60 -18.61 14.80
C GLY A 153 2.70 -20.12 15.06
N LYS A 154 2.40 -20.53 16.30
CA LYS A 154 2.64 -21.90 16.79
C LYS A 154 1.82 -22.96 16.02
N ASP A 155 0.71 -22.53 15.43
CA ASP A 155 -0.16 -23.33 14.57
C ASP A 155 0.41 -23.58 13.14
N GLY A 156 1.49 -22.90 12.72
CA GLY A 156 2.08 -23.05 11.39
C GLY A 156 1.23 -22.52 10.22
N ASN A 157 0.05 -22.00 10.52
CA ASN A 157 -0.91 -21.46 9.56
C ASN A 157 -0.61 -19.98 9.25
N LYS A 158 -0.84 -19.59 7.99
CA LYS A 158 -0.60 -18.23 7.47
C LYS A 158 -1.71 -17.24 7.86
N TRP A 159 -2.01 -17.18 9.14
CA TRP A 159 -3.00 -16.28 9.71
C TRP A 159 -2.49 -15.65 10.99
N ILE A 160 -3.04 -14.50 11.34
CA ILE A 160 -2.77 -13.79 12.59
C ILE A 160 -4.09 -13.70 13.32
N ARG A 161 -4.15 -14.24 14.53
CA ARG A 161 -5.33 -14.16 15.39
C ARG A 161 -5.14 -13.01 16.36
N PHE A 162 -6.14 -12.14 16.44
CA PHE A 162 -6.23 -11.06 17.40
C PHE A 162 -7.41 -11.32 18.33
N HIS A 163 -7.19 -11.04 19.61
CA HIS A 163 -8.24 -11.15 20.62
C HIS A 163 -8.28 -9.87 21.44
N VAL A 164 -9.48 -9.53 21.90
CA VAL A 164 -9.67 -8.40 22.81
C VAL A 164 -9.27 -8.88 24.20
N VAL A 165 -8.06 -8.54 24.64
CA VAL A 165 -7.59 -8.90 25.98
C VAL A 165 -7.98 -7.79 26.95
N VAL A 166 -8.80 -8.16 27.93
CA VAL A 166 -9.21 -7.29 29.02
C VAL A 166 -8.15 -7.35 30.13
N ASN A 167 -7.18 -6.44 30.11
CA ASN A 167 -6.16 -6.36 31.14
C ASN A 167 -6.75 -5.68 32.39
N THR A 168 -6.87 -6.48 33.45
CA THR A 168 -7.36 -6.01 34.75
C THR A 168 -6.19 -6.10 35.73
N GLU A 169 -5.44 -5.02 35.88
CA GLU A 169 -4.36 -4.96 36.87
C GLU A 169 -4.92 -4.51 38.22
N PRO A 170 -4.62 -5.24 39.31
CA PRO A 170 -4.98 -4.79 40.64
C PRO A 170 -4.07 -3.62 41.03
N LEU A 171 -4.64 -2.42 41.15
CA LEU A 171 -3.93 -1.19 41.54
C LEU A 171 -3.20 -1.32 42.91
N ARG A 172 -3.67 -2.24 43.76
CA ARG A 172 -3.04 -2.67 45.03
C ARG A 172 -3.34 -4.14 45.30
N PRO A 173 -2.44 -4.90 45.95
CA PRO A 173 -2.75 -6.23 46.45
C PRO A 173 -3.92 -6.15 47.45
N GLY A 174 -5.08 -6.71 47.08
CA GLY A 174 -6.32 -6.67 47.86
C GLY A 174 -7.38 -5.65 47.42
N ALA A 175 -7.11 -4.85 46.38
CA ALA A 175 -8.14 -3.99 45.75
C ALA A 175 -8.96 -4.76 44.71
N GLN A 176 -10.22 -4.37 44.50
CA GLN A 176 -11.03 -4.93 43.42
C GLN A 176 -10.33 -4.67 42.07
N PRO A 177 -10.25 -5.67 41.18
CA PRO A 177 -9.60 -5.52 39.88
C PRO A 177 -10.22 -4.34 39.12
N GLU A 178 -9.44 -3.29 38.86
CA GLU A 178 -9.89 -2.15 38.07
C GLU A 178 -9.36 -2.35 36.64
N LEU A 179 -10.24 -2.29 35.65
CA LEU A 179 -9.88 -2.44 34.24
C LEU A 179 -8.84 -1.38 33.87
N THR A 180 -7.58 -1.82 33.72
CA THR A 180 -6.43 -0.93 33.53
C THR A 180 -6.14 -0.72 32.03
N GLY A 181 -6.61 -1.63 31.17
CA GLY A 181 -6.61 -1.42 29.72
C GLY A 181 -7.37 -2.51 28.97
N LEU A 182 -8.02 -2.13 27.89
CA LEU A 182 -8.49 -3.05 26.86
C LEU A 182 -7.49 -3.00 25.72
N LEU A 183 -6.68 -4.05 25.56
CA LEU A 183 -5.70 -4.13 24.49
C LEU A 183 -6.18 -5.11 23.43
N PHE A 184 -6.10 -4.67 22.18
CA PHE A 184 -6.35 -5.51 21.02
C PHE A 184 -4.99 -6.07 20.59
N ASP A 185 -4.57 -7.14 21.26
CA ASP A 185 -3.27 -7.75 21.04
C ASP A 185 -3.39 -9.04 20.21
N PRO A 186 -2.34 -9.39 19.45
CA PRO A 186 -2.29 -10.69 18.79
C PRO A 186 -2.24 -11.80 19.84
N VAL A 187 -3.08 -12.82 19.66
CA VAL A 187 -3.18 -14.01 20.54
C VAL A 187 -1.85 -14.76 20.57
N GLU A 188 -1.15 -14.76 19.45
CA GLU A 188 0.16 -15.37 19.32
C GLU A 188 1.20 -14.32 18.93
N PRO A 189 2.40 -14.32 19.55
CA PRO A 189 3.50 -13.49 19.10
C PRO A 189 3.90 -13.92 17.69
N TYR A 190 3.66 -13.07 16.70
CA TYR A 190 4.09 -13.28 15.32
C TYR A 190 5.29 -12.38 15.01
N SER A 191 6.20 -12.87 14.16
CA SER A 191 7.31 -12.07 13.62
C SER A 191 7.07 -11.87 12.13
N TRP A 192 6.86 -10.61 11.78
CA TRP A 192 6.83 -10.14 10.40
C TRP A 192 8.02 -9.18 10.27
N PHE A 193 9.14 -9.76 9.82
CA PHE A 193 10.53 -9.26 9.86
C PHE A 193 11.24 -9.42 11.21
#